data_AF-A0A5S3UU02-F1
#
_entry.id   AF-A0A5S3UU02-F1
#
_cell.length_a   1.000
_cell.length_b   1.000
_cell.length_c   1.000
_cell.angle_alpha   90.00
_cell.angle_beta   90.00
_cell.angle_gamma   90.00
#
_symmetry.space_group_name_H-M   'P 1'
#
loop_
_entity.id
_entity.type
_entity.pdbx_description
1 polymer ?
#
loop_
_entity_poly.entity_id
_entity_poly.type
_entity_poly.pdbx_seq_one_letter_code
_entity_poly.pdbx_strand_id
1 'polypeptide(L)'
;MKNDAFARKQRIDKLMGRLQCNLRQLRYKNKLSQAQLAAKLNVDQSTISNFESGRSVMTIEQVYELYLMFGEDFSCPDMLFAQAKPAEKNEAEWLQD
;
A
#
# COMPACT_ATOMS: atom_id res chain seq x y z
N MET A 1 -25.40 -7.14 10.63
CA MET A 1 -26.13 -6.08 9.89
C MET A 1 -25.45 -5.84 8.55
N LYS A 2 -26.19 -5.93 7.45
CA LYS A 2 -25.70 -5.52 6.12
C LYS A 2 -25.57 -3.98 6.17
N ASN A 3 -24.36 -3.47 6.00
CA ASN A 3 -24.02 -2.05 5.92
C ASN A 3 -23.76 -1.27 7.24
N ASP A 4 -22.90 -1.77 8.13
CA ASP A 4 -22.37 -0.97 9.26
C ASP A 4 -21.32 0.04 8.77
N ALA A 5 -21.75 1.30 8.57
CA ALA A 5 -20.88 2.38 8.10
C ALA A 5 -19.85 2.82 9.14
N PHE A 6 -20.19 2.72 10.43
CA PHE A 6 -19.32 3.10 11.53
C PHE A 6 -18.13 2.14 11.64
N ALA A 7 -18.40 0.83 11.62
CA ALA A 7 -17.35 -0.18 11.62
C ALA A 7 -16.43 -0.07 10.38
N ARG A 8 -16.97 0.30 9.21
CA ARG A 8 -16.13 0.57 8.01
C ARG A 8 -15.23 1.78 8.20
N LYS A 9 -15.77 2.90 8.72
CA LYS A 9 -14.97 4.09 8.99
C LYS A 9 -13.82 3.77 9.95
N GLN A 10 -14.09 3.05 11.03
CA GLN A 10 -13.04 2.64 11.99
C GLN A 10 -11.94 1.78 11.34
N ARG A 11 -12.31 0.88 10.43
CA ARG A 11 -11.32 0.07 9.67
C ARG A 11 -10.48 0.93 8.75
N ILE A 12 -11.08 1.90 8.06
CA ILE A 12 -10.38 2.84 7.19
C ILE A 12 -9.42 3.69 8.01
N ASP A 13 -9.87 4.28 9.13
CA ASP A 13 -9.02 5.10 10.00
C ASP A 13 -7.81 4.30 10.51
N LYS A 14 -8.02 3.02 10.86
CA LYS A 14 -6.94 2.10 11.27
C LYS A 14 -5.96 1.81 10.15
N LEU A 15 -6.44 1.56 8.92
CA LEU A 15 -5.60 1.37 7.74
C LEU A 15 -4.75 2.62 7.45
N MET A 16 -5.36 3.80 7.48
CA MET A 16 -4.66 5.07 7.23
C MET A 16 -3.54 5.29 8.25
N GLY A 17 -3.81 5.07 9.55
CA GLY A 17 -2.77 5.17 10.58
C GLY A 17 -1.61 4.19 10.37
N ARG A 18 -1.89 2.97 9.91
CA ARG A 18 -0.85 1.97 9.56
C ARG A 18 0.01 2.44 8.40
N LEU A 19 -0.60 2.93 7.31
CA LEU A 19 0.13 3.43 6.14
C LEU A 19 1.08 4.58 6.50
N GLN A 20 0.65 5.50 7.37
CA GLN A 20 1.48 6.61 7.85
C GLN A 20 2.71 6.10 8.61
N CYS A 21 2.52 5.17 9.55
CA CYS A 21 3.61 4.54 10.30
C CYS A 21 4.57 3.78 9.38
N ASN A 22 4.05 3.02 8.42
CA ASN A 22 4.84 2.20 7.52
C ASN A 22 5.68 3.04 6.57
N LEU A 23 5.14 4.16 6.04
CA LEU A 23 5.91 5.12 5.26
C LEU A 23 7.12 5.64 6.04
N ARG A 24 6.90 6.07 7.29
CA ARG A 24 7.96 6.59 8.16
C ARG A 24 9.01 5.51 8.48
N GLN A 25 8.58 4.30 8.81
CA GLN A 25 9.49 3.18 9.11
C GLN A 25 10.31 2.77 7.88
N LEU A 26 9.66 2.66 6.72
CA LEU A 26 10.32 2.40 5.44
C LEU A 26 11.42 3.43 5.16
N ARG A 27 11.10 4.71 5.34
CA ARG A 27 12.06 5.81 5.16
C ARG A 27 13.29 5.65 6.05
N TYR A 28 13.08 5.37 7.34
CA TYR A 28 14.18 5.17 8.29
C TYR A 28 14.99 3.90 8.01
N LYS A 29 14.34 2.79 7.67
CA LYS A 29 15.01 1.53 7.29
C LYS A 29 15.95 1.73 6.11
N ASN A 30 15.52 2.53 5.14
CA ASN A 30 16.30 2.87 3.95
C ASN A 30 17.24 4.08 4.15
N LYS A 31 17.36 4.61 5.37
CA LYS A 31 18.20 5.77 5.72
C LYS A 31 17.95 7.02 4.85
N LEU A 32 16.69 7.24 4.47
CA LEU A 32 16.28 8.37 3.65
C LEU A 32 15.84 9.56 4.51
N SER A 33 16.18 10.77 4.08
CA SER A 33 15.50 11.98 4.55
C SER A 33 14.13 12.11 3.90
N GLN A 34 13.25 12.95 4.46
CA GLN A 34 11.94 13.20 3.83
C GLN A 34 12.10 13.78 2.42
N ALA A 35 13.11 14.62 2.18
CA ALA A 35 13.40 15.17 0.85
C ALA A 35 13.88 14.10 -0.14
N GLN A 36 14.68 13.13 0.32
CA GLN A 36 15.16 12.04 -0.54
C GLN A 36 14.03 11.09 -0.94
N LEU A 37 13.10 10.78 -0.02
CA LEU A 37 11.92 10.00 -0.35
C LEU A 37 10.97 10.78 -1.27
N ALA A 38 10.80 12.08 -1.03
CA ALA A 38 9.97 12.96 -1.85
C ALA A 38 10.46 13.00 -3.31
N ALA A 39 11.78 13.14 -3.52
CA ALA A 39 12.38 13.10 -4.84
C ALA A 39 12.15 11.77 -5.56
N LYS A 40 12.10 10.64 -4.85
CA LYS A 40 11.79 9.32 -5.42
C LYS A 40 10.34 9.20 -5.86
N LEU A 41 9.41 9.79 -5.10
CA LEU A 41 7.97 9.81 -5.39
C LEU A 41 7.54 10.99 -6.27
N ASN A 42 8.48 11.79 -6.76
CA ASN A 42 8.21 13.02 -7.52
C ASN A 42 7.20 13.97 -6.84
N VAL A 43 7.37 14.18 -5.53
CA VAL A 43 6.58 15.12 -4.72
C VAL A 43 7.48 16.05 -3.91
N ASP A 44 6.90 17.06 -3.30
CA ASP A 44 7.62 17.94 -2.36
C ASP A 44 7.93 17.26 -1.02
N GLN A 45 9.02 17.67 -0.36
CA GLN A 45 9.36 17.19 0.98
C GLN A 45 8.24 17.42 2.01
N SER A 46 7.51 18.54 1.88
CA SER A 46 6.37 18.88 2.73
C SER A 46 5.23 17.86 2.59
N THR A 47 5.03 17.29 1.40
CA THR A 47 4.05 16.24 1.12
C THR A 47 4.38 14.97 1.91
N ILE A 48 5.64 14.53 1.93
CA ILE A 48 6.08 13.40 2.76
C ILE A 48 5.89 13.70 4.26
N SER A 49 6.23 14.90 4.71
CA SER A 49 6.00 15.33 6.10
C SER A 49 4.51 15.30 6.47
N ASN A 50 3.63 15.73 5.57
CA ASN A 50 2.18 15.71 5.79
C ASN A 50 1.62 14.29 5.81
N PHE A 51 2.12 13.38 4.96
CA PHE A 51 1.76 11.96 5.03
C PHE A 51 2.20 11.33 6.35
N GLU A 52 3.46 11.51 6.76
CA GLU A 52 3.96 10.92 8.00
C GLU A 52 3.30 11.49 9.27
N SER A 53 2.70 12.67 9.19
CA SER A 53 1.98 13.30 10.30
C SER A 53 0.45 13.14 10.23
N GLY A 54 -0.06 12.49 9.17
CA GLY A 54 -1.49 12.31 8.95
C GLY A 54 -2.25 13.58 8.59
N ARG A 55 -1.57 14.68 8.24
CA ARG A 55 -2.21 15.92 7.75
C ARG A 55 -2.77 15.76 6.35
N SER A 56 -2.20 14.88 5.54
CA SER A 56 -2.73 14.47 4.24
C SER A 56 -2.69 12.95 4.10
N VAL A 57 -3.54 12.43 3.21
CA VAL A 57 -3.60 11.01 2.86
C VAL A 57 -2.90 10.76 1.53
N MET A 58 -2.19 9.65 1.43
CA MET A 58 -1.62 9.19 0.17
C MET A 58 -2.73 8.72 -0.78
N THR A 59 -2.58 8.98 -2.07
CA THR A 59 -3.42 8.38 -3.10
C THR A 59 -3.08 6.90 -3.28
N ILE A 60 -3.98 6.13 -3.88
CA ILE A 60 -3.69 4.72 -4.21
C ILE A 60 -2.50 4.57 -5.15
N GLU A 61 -2.31 5.54 -6.06
CA GLU A 61 -1.16 5.60 -6.96
C GLU A 61 0.15 5.70 -6.18
N GLN A 62 0.24 6.63 -5.23
CA GLN A 62 1.44 6.80 -4.38
C GLN A 62 1.72 5.56 -3.52
N VAL A 63 0.67 4.92 -2.99
CA VAL A 63 0.78 3.67 -2.23
C VAL A 63 1.31 2.54 -3.14
N TYR A 64 0.82 2.45 -4.38
CA TYR A 64 1.28 1.43 -5.32
C TYR A 64 2.71 1.70 -5.82
N GLU A 65 3.08 2.96 -6.04
CA GLU A 65 4.44 3.34 -6.42
C GLU A 65 5.45 3.01 -5.32
N LEU A 66 5.11 3.26 -4.05
CA LEU A 66 5.90 2.81 -2.90
C LEU A 66 6.08 1.29 -2.88
N TYR A 67 5.01 0.55 -3.18
CA TYR A 67 5.10 -0.91 -3.32
C TYR A 67 6.02 -1.34 -4.47
N LEU A 68 5.92 -0.70 -5.64
CA LEU A 68 6.79 -1.00 -6.78
C LEU A 68 8.27 -0.71 -6.49
N MET A 69 8.56 0.36 -5.73
CA MET A 69 9.92 0.76 -5.39
C MET A 69 10.56 -0.08 -4.28
N PHE A 70 9.77 -0.47 -3.28
CA PHE A 70 10.29 -1.05 -2.03
C PHE A 70 9.80 -2.47 -1.73
N GLY A 71 8.83 -2.98 -2.50
CA GLY A 71 8.30 -4.33 -2.37
C GLY A 71 7.78 -4.62 -0.96
N GLU A 72 8.21 -5.75 -0.40
CA GLU A 72 7.78 -6.25 0.92
C GLU A 72 8.16 -5.32 2.09
N ASP A 73 9.13 -4.41 1.89
CA ASP A 73 9.50 -3.43 2.90
C ASP A 73 8.39 -2.39 3.13
N PHE A 74 7.56 -2.14 2.12
CA PHE A 74 6.34 -1.37 2.27
C PHE A 74 5.16 -2.31 2.53
N SER A 75 5.14 -2.86 3.75
CA SER A 75 4.04 -3.69 4.23
C SER A 75 2.76 -2.86 4.32
N CYS A 76 1.72 -3.21 3.57
CA CYS A 76 0.35 -2.77 3.87
C CYS A 76 -0.43 -4.02 4.29
N PRO A 77 -0.50 -4.36 5.59
CA PRO A 77 -0.96 -5.67 6.06
C PRO A 77 -2.41 -6.01 5.68
N ASP A 78 -3.21 -5.00 5.31
CA ASP A 78 -4.61 -5.19 4.92
C ASP A 78 -4.83 -5.10 3.39
N MET A 79 -3.80 -4.77 2.60
CA MET A 79 -3.82 -4.91 1.13
C MET A 79 -3.06 -6.17 0.75
N LEU A 80 -3.71 -7.33 0.90
CA LEU A 80 -3.30 -8.50 0.15
C LEU A 80 -3.62 -8.20 -1.32
N PHE A 81 -2.65 -7.67 -2.08
CA PHE A 81 -2.69 -7.79 -3.54
C PHE A 81 -2.70 -9.29 -3.80
N ALA A 82 -3.88 -9.82 -4.14
CA ALA A 82 -4.05 -11.25 -4.34
C ALA A 82 -2.94 -11.73 -5.26
N GLN A 83 -2.04 -12.56 -4.74
CA GLN A 83 -1.24 -13.40 -5.61
C GLN A 83 -2.25 -14.34 -6.26
N ALA A 84 -2.73 -13.97 -7.45
CA ALA A 84 -3.34 -14.92 -8.33
C ALA A 84 -2.28 -16.00 -8.54
N LYS A 85 -2.52 -17.20 -8.00
CA LYS A 85 -1.80 -18.37 -8.46
C LYS A 85 -1.94 -18.40 -9.99
N PRO A 86 -0.86 -18.52 -10.78
CA PRO A 86 -1.02 -18.74 -12.20
C PRO A 86 -1.88 -19.99 -12.40
N ALA A 87 -2.86 -19.88 -13.30
CA ALA A 87 -3.85 -20.91 -13.55
C ALA A 87 -3.19 -22.25 -13.85
N GLU A 88 -3.55 -23.30 -13.10
CA GLU A 88 -3.36 -24.67 -13.60
C GLU A 88 -4.30 -24.84 -14.79
N LYS A 89 -3.73 -24.86 -16.00
CA LYS A 89 -4.43 -25.30 -17.19
C LYS A 89 -4.73 -26.79 -17.05
N ASN A 90 -5.99 -27.16 -16.86
CA ASN A 90 -6.44 -28.51 -17.20
C ASN A 90 -6.67 -28.57 -18.71
N GLU A 91 -5.60 -28.84 -19.47
CA GLU A 91 -5.68 -29.36 -20.83
C GLU A 91 -6.07 -30.85 -20.76
N ALA A 92 -7.32 -31.15 -20.41
CA ALA A 92 -7.80 -32.55 -20.36
C ALA A 92 -9.33 -32.70 -20.46
N GLU A 93 -10.05 -31.82 -21.18
CA GLU A 93 -11.50 -31.99 -21.35
C GLU A 93 -12.02 -31.64 -22.76
N TRP A 94 -11.18 -31.84 -23.77
CA TRP A 94 -11.63 -31.93 -25.15
C TRP A 94 -10.96 -33.14 -25.80
N LEU A 95 -11.79 -34.08 -26.26
CA LEU A 95 -11.47 -35.36 -26.91
C LEU A 95 -11.34 -36.56 -25.96
N GLN A 96 -12.49 -37.01 -25.45
CA GLN A 96 -12.80 -38.44 -25.51
C GLN A 96 -14.16 -38.58 -26.20
N ASP A 97 -14.06 -39.14 -27.40
CA ASP A 97 -15.03 -39.67 -28.38
C ASP A 97 -16.50 -39.85 -27.97
#